data_AF-A0A2X4UT07-F1
#
_entry.id   AF-A0A2X4UT07-F1
#
_cell.length_a   1.000
_cell.length_b   1.000
_cell.length_c   1.000
_cell.angle_alpha   90.00
_cell.angle_beta   90.00
_cell.angle_gamma   90.00
#
_symmetry.space_group_name_H-M   'P 1'
#
loop_
_entity.id
_entity.type
_entity.pdbx_description
1 polymer ?
#
loop_
_entity_poly.entity_id
_entity_poly.type
_entity_poly.pdbx_seq_one_letter_code
_entity_poly.pdbx_strand_id
1 'polypeptide(L)'
;MLQGAQPDRIGGDMDVAARRGRSRGVIRLVVAQVSAAIVWAGVQGVTTSAWVPLTAAVLVALTVSVPVRGVDAVGLAGALIRYRFGRPASAAVVRDFPQPSGQPIGLSWDAPYVTAVIEVVPPPGQVTRAGREVVDTDVGLPLDAIASCLRRHDVVLDGIDVVVHGWRVRDATPAGQVYAHLLGPLPVAAERTVWLAVRLNTATCREAIARRGGGTEGAAHTVGAAARRVVRVLVDAGCAGRLLTASEIEFASGRVAHGVSPAEFRRHPHHVPVPMGFNVGGHFDARRFDRAAATSVWTYPALASTLVVRLRPGDRGAVRVGGSARFTVRSASVPALDGLRCPYGADRQALTAALPVAVPRLEHVVPLRDTRPGEFEDLALPSGGCGQLVGSDDAGRAVTVRLFGPGVRSVHVAGELYLAKQIVFRAVAVGARVLLYTDRVGAWRSLLDSAAGPDRLRVAGDYTDDGSFDTVVYDGVRPTTVPPHVSAIHIHMQPDGLPAERPTVSVLQPEASGDRILLTAGTVRVDLTLVTIAAETTHIGRPRIQEPVPAS
;
A
#
# COMPACT_ATOMS: atom_id res chain seq x y z
N MET A 1 36.60 40.95 -30.84
CA MET A 1 37.35 39.67 -30.75
C MET A 1 36.54 38.75 -29.84
N LEU A 2 35.53 37.99 -30.27
CA LEU A 2 35.48 36.90 -31.27
C LEU A 2 36.56 35.83 -31.07
N GLN A 3 36.21 34.77 -30.30
CA GLN A 3 36.53 33.33 -30.45
C GLN A 3 36.40 32.66 -29.05
N GLY A 4 35.74 31.53 -28.83
CA GLY A 4 35.01 30.64 -29.72
C GLY A 4 34.00 29.83 -28.90
N ALA A 5 32.79 29.68 -29.44
CA ALA A 5 31.77 28.79 -28.94
C ALA A 5 32.09 27.36 -29.38
N GLN A 6 32.02 26.41 -28.45
CA GLN A 6 32.06 24.97 -28.73
C GLN A 6 30.65 24.39 -28.54
N PRO A 7 29.92 24.11 -29.63
CA PRO A 7 28.69 23.34 -29.57
C PRO A 7 29.02 21.87 -29.75
N ASP A 8 28.66 21.00 -28.79
CA ASP A 8 28.31 19.58 -29.01
C ASP A 8 28.25 18.79 -27.69
N ARG A 9 27.16 18.92 -26.94
CA ARG A 9 26.73 17.89 -25.94
C ARG A 9 25.21 17.77 -25.82
N ILE A 10 24.46 18.24 -26.81
CA ILE A 10 22.98 18.24 -26.81
C ILE A 10 22.41 16.90 -27.33
N GLY A 11 23.21 16.09 -28.05
CA GLY A 11 22.78 14.81 -28.64
C GLY A 11 22.95 13.55 -27.78
N GLY A 12 23.61 13.61 -26.62
CA GLY A 12 24.05 12.40 -25.90
C GLY A 12 22.95 11.58 -25.18
N ASP A 13 21.97 12.23 -24.55
CA ASP A 13 21.10 11.55 -23.56
C ASP A 13 19.69 11.20 -24.05
N MET A 14 19.14 11.88 -25.06
CA MET A 14 18.04 11.27 -25.84
C MET A 14 18.52 9.95 -26.44
N ASP A 15 19.81 9.89 -26.78
CA ASP A 15 20.43 8.73 -27.35
C ASP A 15 20.60 7.61 -26.33
N VAL A 16 20.67 7.81 -25.00
CA VAL A 16 20.85 6.69 -24.03
C VAL A 16 19.54 5.95 -23.71
N ALA A 17 18.44 6.67 -23.48
CA ALA A 17 17.12 6.07 -23.28
C ALA A 17 16.58 5.47 -24.59
N ALA A 18 16.76 6.19 -25.72
CA ALA A 18 16.54 5.63 -27.04
C ALA A 18 17.50 4.46 -27.31
N ARG A 19 18.78 4.50 -26.92
CA ARG A 19 19.73 3.38 -27.06
C ARG A 19 19.33 2.18 -26.22
N ARG A 20 18.66 2.31 -25.07
CA ARG A 20 18.20 1.14 -24.29
C ARG A 20 16.96 0.48 -24.89
N GLY A 21 16.01 1.26 -25.43
CA GLY A 21 14.89 0.73 -26.19
C GLY A 21 15.32 0.16 -27.54
N ARG A 22 16.20 0.88 -28.24
CA ARG A 22 16.81 0.52 -29.52
C ARG A 22 17.78 -0.66 -29.34
N SER A 23 18.51 -0.78 -28.23
CA SER A 23 19.38 -1.94 -27.95
C SER A 23 18.59 -3.20 -27.67
N ARG A 24 17.46 -3.14 -26.96
CA ARG A 24 16.56 -4.29 -26.82
C ARG A 24 15.94 -4.70 -28.15
N GLY A 25 15.54 -3.73 -28.98
CA GLY A 25 15.07 -3.99 -30.35
C GLY A 25 16.14 -4.62 -31.23
N VAL A 26 17.38 -4.11 -31.16
CA VAL A 26 18.55 -4.65 -31.90
C VAL A 26 18.92 -6.03 -31.40
N ILE A 27 18.97 -6.27 -30.08
CA ILE A 27 19.23 -7.60 -29.52
C ILE A 27 18.13 -8.58 -29.97
N ARG A 28 16.86 -8.17 -29.96
CA ARG A 28 15.76 -9.01 -30.45
C ARG A 28 15.92 -9.35 -31.93
N LEU A 29 16.28 -8.36 -32.75
CA LEU A 29 16.53 -8.55 -34.17
C LEU A 29 17.72 -9.50 -34.41
N VAL A 30 18.83 -9.30 -33.70
CA VAL A 30 20.03 -10.13 -33.80
C VAL A 30 19.72 -11.56 -33.36
N VAL A 31 19.03 -11.75 -32.24
CA VAL A 31 18.62 -13.09 -31.77
C VAL A 31 17.69 -13.75 -32.77
N ALA A 32 16.72 -13.03 -33.34
CA ALA A 32 15.85 -13.56 -34.39
C ALA A 32 16.63 -13.96 -35.64
N GLN A 33 17.59 -13.15 -36.09
CA GLN A 33 18.44 -13.43 -37.24
C GLN A 33 19.35 -14.64 -37.02
N VAL A 34 20.00 -14.73 -35.85
CA VAL A 34 20.86 -15.87 -35.49
C VAL A 34 20.04 -17.15 -35.37
N SER A 35 18.87 -17.10 -34.73
CA SER A 35 17.96 -18.25 -34.61
C SER A 35 17.50 -18.72 -35.98
N ALA A 36 17.12 -17.80 -36.86
CA ALA A 36 16.70 -18.08 -38.23
C ALA A 36 17.86 -18.69 -39.05
N ALA A 37 19.08 -18.17 -38.93
CA ALA A 37 20.25 -18.70 -39.62
C ALA A 37 20.62 -20.11 -39.16
N ILE A 38 20.55 -20.40 -37.85
CA ILE A 38 20.79 -21.73 -37.29
C ILE A 38 19.75 -22.74 -37.82
N VAL A 39 18.47 -22.36 -37.80
CA VAL A 39 17.38 -23.23 -38.29
C VAL A 39 17.50 -23.46 -39.80
N TRP A 40 17.81 -22.40 -40.56
CA TRP A 40 18.05 -22.50 -42.00
C TRP A 40 19.20 -23.46 -42.31
N ALA A 41 20.35 -23.32 -41.65
CA ALA A 41 21.51 -24.20 -41.83
C ALA A 41 21.21 -25.65 -41.45
N GLY A 42 20.47 -25.88 -40.35
CA GLY A 42 20.09 -27.21 -39.91
C GLY A 42 19.11 -27.92 -40.85
N VAL A 43 18.10 -27.20 -41.36
CA VAL A 43 17.08 -27.77 -42.26
C VAL A 43 17.62 -27.95 -43.68
N GLN A 44 18.51 -27.08 -44.14
CA GLN A 44 19.18 -27.22 -45.44
C GLN A 44 20.02 -28.50 -45.54
N GLY A 45 20.55 -28.99 -44.42
CA GLY A 45 21.30 -30.26 -44.37
C GLY A 45 20.42 -31.51 -44.51
N VAL A 46 19.10 -31.39 -44.41
CA VAL A 46 18.15 -32.53 -44.39
C VAL A 46 17.23 -32.54 -45.62
N THR A 47 17.09 -31.40 -46.32
CA THR A 47 16.13 -31.27 -47.42
C THR A 47 16.80 -30.75 -48.70
N THR A 48 16.33 -31.21 -49.86
CA THR A 48 16.78 -30.72 -51.17
C THR A 48 16.00 -29.49 -51.66
N SER A 49 14.90 -29.13 -50.98
CA SER A 49 14.03 -28.01 -51.36
C SER A 49 14.45 -26.73 -50.63
N ALA A 50 14.74 -25.66 -51.39
CA ALA A 50 15.12 -24.36 -50.83
C ALA A 50 13.98 -23.64 -50.08
N TRP A 51 12.72 -24.01 -50.32
CA TRP A 51 11.56 -23.37 -49.71
C TRP A 51 11.30 -23.81 -48.26
N VAL A 52 11.66 -25.05 -47.92
CA VAL A 52 11.48 -25.61 -46.57
C VAL A 52 12.35 -24.93 -45.51
N PRO A 53 13.68 -24.73 -45.70
CA PRO A 53 14.52 -24.04 -44.72
C PRO A 53 14.19 -22.55 -44.65
N LEU A 54 13.79 -21.91 -45.75
CA LEU A 54 13.36 -20.51 -45.76
C LEU A 54 12.09 -20.31 -44.94
N THR A 55 11.06 -21.13 -45.17
CA THR A 55 9.79 -21.05 -44.42
C THR A 55 9.99 -21.33 -42.93
N ALA A 56 10.81 -22.34 -42.58
CA ALA A 56 11.16 -22.64 -41.19
C ALA A 56 11.91 -21.47 -40.51
N ALA A 57 12.88 -20.87 -41.19
CA ALA A 57 13.64 -19.74 -40.67
C ALA A 57 12.77 -18.49 -40.45
N VAL A 58 11.87 -18.18 -41.40
CA VAL A 58 10.92 -17.07 -41.28
C VAL A 58 9.93 -17.31 -40.13
N LEU A 59 9.40 -18.52 -39.99
CA LEU A 59 8.51 -18.88 -38.88
C LEU A 59 9.21 -18.70 -37.53
N VAL A 60 10.45 -19.17 -37.38
CA VAL A 60 11.20 -19.00 -36.13
C VAL A 60 11.53 -17.53 -35.87
N ALA A 61 11.94 -16.77 -36.90
CA ALA A 61 12.19 -15.34 -36.76
C ALA A 61 10.94 -14.57 -36.29
N LEU A 62 9.77 -14.89 -36.86
CA LEU A 62 8.48 -14.32 -36.45
C LEU A 62 8.14 -14.72 -35.01
N THR A 63 8.28 -16.00 -34.67
CA THR A 63 7.96 -16.51 -33.33
C THR A 63 8.83 -15.89 -32.23
N VAL A 64 10.12 -15.69 -32.50
CA VAL A 64 11.07 -15.05 -31.57
C VAL A 64 10.85 -13.53 -31.49
N SER A 65 10.35 -12.92 -32.57
CA SER A 65 10.17 -11.46 -32.67
C SER A 65 8.84 -10.97 -32.13
N VAL A 66 7.78 -11.80 -32.13
CA VAL A 66 6.44 -11.40 -31.68
C VAL A 66 6.35 -11.55 -30.16
N PRO A 67 6.19 -10.45 -29.40
CA PRO A 67 6.01 -10.53 -27.96
C PRO A 67 4.62 -11.10 -27.64
N VAL A 68 4.57 -12.22 -26.91
CA VAL A 68 3.31 -12.79 -26.43
C VAL A 68 3.01 -12.19 -25.05
N ARG A 69 1.87 -11.52 -24.90
CA ARG A 69 1.47 -10.80 -23.67
C ARG A 69 2.52 -9.78 -23.16
N GLY A 70 3.32 -9.22 -24.07
CA GLY A 70 4.36 -8.24 -23.78
C GLY A 70 5.68 -8.81 -23.26
N VAL A 71 5.85 -10.13 -23.30
CA VAL A 71 7.14 -10.80 -23.04
C VAL A 71 7.70 -11.29 -24.36
N ASP A 72 8.91 -10.87 -24.71
CA ASP A 72 9.64 -11.40 -25.87
C ASP A 72 10.51 -12.61 -25.46
N ALA A 73 10.95 -13.41 -26.44
CA ALA A 73 11.73 -14.62 -26.18
C ALA A 73 13.04 -14.32 -25.43
N VAL A 74 13.66 -13.17 -25.69
CA VAL A 74 14.87 -12.70 -25.00
C VAL A 74 14.58 -12.38 -23.54
N GLY A 75 13.47 -11.70 -23.26
CA GLY A 75 12.99 -11.40 -21.91
C GLY A 75 12.66 -12.67 -21.13
N LEU A 76 12.03 -13.66 -21.78
CA LEU A 76 11.75 -14.97 -21.19
C LEU A 76 13.04 -15.75 -20.89
N ALA A 77 13.98 -15.81 -21.83
CA ALA A 77 15.27 -16.45 -21.63
C ALA A 77 16.05 -15.79 -20.49
N GLY A 78 16.09 -14.46 -20.45
CA GLY A 78 16.68 -13.71 -19.34
C GLY A 78 15.98 -13.98 -18.01
N ALA A 79 14.65 -14.10 -18.00
CA ALA A 79 13.87 -14.46 -16.81
C ALA A 79 14.19 -15.89 -16.33
N LEU A 80 14.29 -16.84 -17.25
CA LEU A 80 14.65 -18.24 -16.96
C LEU A 80 16.08 -18.35 -16.42
N ILE A 81 17.04 -17.65 -17.02
CA ILE A 81 18.43 -17.59 -16.54
C ILE A 81 18.47 -17.00 -15.13
N ARG A 82 17.75 -15.90 -14.86
CA ARG A 82 17.67 -15.32 -13.50
C ARG A 82 16.96 -16.25 -12.52
N TYR A 83 15.90 -16.94 -12.95
CA TYR A 83 15.20 -17.91 -12.12
C TYR A 83 16.10 -19.09 -11.74
N ARG A 84 16.92 -19.58 -12.68
CA ARG A 84 17.79 -20.75 -12.50
C ARG A 84 19.10 -20.42 -11.78
N PHE A 85 19.73 -19.30 -12.11
CA PHE A 85 21.08 -18.94 -11.68
C PHE A 85 21.14 -17.68 -10.79
N GLY A 86 20.04 -16.95 -10.65
CA GLY A 86 20.00 -15.75 -9.82
C GLY A 86 20.28 -16.07 -8.36
N ARG A 87 21.18 -15.31 -7.74
CA ARG A 87 21.45 -15.40 -6.31
C ARG A 87 20.30 -14.79 -5.50
N PRO A 88 20.05 -15.26 -4.27
CA PRO A 88 19.19 -14.53 -3.35
C PRO A 88 19.73 -13.12 -3.12
N ALA A 89 18.83 -12.14 -2.95
CA ALA A 89 19.23 -10.85 -2.43
C ALA A 89 19.90 -11.06 -1.06
N SER A 90 20.96 -10.31 -0.77
CA SER A 90 21.62 -10.41 0.52
C SER A 90 20.64 -9.96 1.61
N ALA A 91 20.65 -10.63 2.76
CA ALA A 91 19.88 -10.20 3.90
C ALA A 91 20.49 -8.88 4.40
N ALA A 92 19.76 -7.78 4.22
CA ALA A 92 20.20 -6.50 4.75
C ALA A 92 20.28 -6.58 6.27
N VAL A 93 21.34 -6.03 6.85
CA VAL A 93 21.53 -6.03 8.31
C VAL A 93 20.89 -4.76 8.85
N VAL A 94 19.87 -4.91 9.70
CA VAL A 94 19.19 -3.77 10.34
C VAL A 94 19.83 -3.53 11.70
N ARG A 95 20.21 -2.28 12.00
CA ARG A 95 20.79 -1.88 13.30
C ARG A 95 20.32 -0.52 13.72
N ASP A 96 20.17 -0.34 15.03
CA ASP A 96 19.91 0.97 15.62
C ASP A 96 21.18 1.81 15.64
N PHE A 97 21.02 3.09 15.32
CA PHE A 97 22.06 4.09 15.39
C PHE A 97 21.64 5.21 16.34
N PRO A 98 22.45 5.54 17.37
CA PRO A 98 22.11 6.57 18.35
C PRO A 98 21.98 7.94 17.67
N GLN A 99 21.15 8.80 18.26
CA GLN A 99 20.98 10.17 17.77
C GLN A 99 21.09 11.18 18.91
N PRO A 100 21.48 12.43 18.58
CA PRO A 100 21.44 13.53 19.54
C PRO A 100 20.03 13.77 20.12
N SER A 101 18.97 13.39 19.38
CA SER A 101 17.57 13.50 19.81
C SER A 101 17.13 12.44 20.84
N GLY A 102 18.02 11.56 21.29
CA GLY A 102 17.74 10.51 22.29
C GLY A 102 17.10 9.24 21.73
N GLN A 103 16.15 9.35 20.78
CA GLN A 103 15.56 8.17 20.11
C GLN A 103 16.50 7.63 19.01
N PRO A 104 16.87 6.34 19.03
CA PRO A 104 17.70 5.75 17.98
C PRO A 104 16.94 5.67 16.65
N ILE A 105 17.69 5.62 15.54
CA ILE A 105 17.12 5.36 14.21
C ILE A 105 17.59 3.99 13.73
N GLY A 106 16.66 3.18 13.24
CA GLY A 106 16.97 1.93 12.55
C GLY A 106 17.50 2.21 11.15
N LEU A 107 18.61 1.58 10.80
CA LEU A 107 19.23 1.64 9.48
C LEU A 107 19.43 0.23 8.91
N SER A 108 18.98 0.02 7.68
CA SER A 108 19.18 -1.21 6.94
C SER A 108 20.39 -1.09 6.02
N TRP A 109 21.38 -1.98 6.20
CA TRP A 109 22.64 -1.98 5.49
C TRP A 109 22.71 -3.13 4.47
N ASP A 110 22.87 -2.77 3.20
CA ASP A 110 23.19 -3.70 2.11
C ASP A 110 24.24 -3.03 1.21
N ALA A 111 25.52 -3.20 1.55
CA ALA A 111 26.62 -2.46 0.96
C ALA A 111 26.57 -2.45 -0.59
N PRO A 112 26.77 -1.29 -1.24
CA PRO A 112 27.13 0.02 -0.67
C PRO A 112 25.94 0.88 -0.21
N TYR A 113 24.74 0.31 -0.06
CA TYR A 113 23.51 1.04 0.23
C TYR A 113 23.16 1.05 1.72
N VAL A 114 22.57 2.17 2.15
CA VAL A 114 22.00 2.36 3.50
C VAL A 114 20.60 2.93 3.35
N THR A 115 19.63 2.32 4.03
CA THR A 115 18.24 2.76 4.00
C THR A 115 17.76 3.14 5.40
N ALA A 116 17.10 4.30 5.50
CA ALA A 116 16.29 4.67 6.65
C ALA A 116 14.81 4.54 6.29
N VAL A 117 13.96 4.19 7.25
CA VAL A 117 12.52 3.95 7.01
C VAL A 117 11.70 4.93 7.83
N ILE A 118 10.72 5.54 7.18
CA ILE A 118 9.76 6.47 7.78
C ILE A 118 8.38 5.81 7.70
N GLU A 119 7.64 5.78 8.80
CA GLU A 119 6.20 5.48 8.78
C GLU A 119 5.40 6.78 8.73
N VAL A 120 4.45 6.87 7.81
CA VAL A 120 3.47 7.97 7.79
C VAL A 120 2.42 7.67 8.84
N VAL A 121 2.24 8.61 9.75
CA VAL A 121 1.21 8.51 10.79
C VAL A 121 -0.12 8.92 10.16
N PRO A 122 -1.12 8.02 10.12
CA PRO A 122 -2.37 8.32 9.44
C PRO A 122 -3.15 9.42 10.17
N PRO A 123 -3.65 10.44 9.46
CA PRO A 123 -4.27 11.61 10.08
C PRO A 123 -5.56 11.26 10.83
N PRO A 124 -5.79 11.83 12.03
CA PRO A 124 -6.97 11.55 12.83
C PRO A 124 -8.23 12.11 12.14
N GLY A 125 -9.34 11.39 12.21
CA GLY A 125 -10.63 11.86 11.67
C GLY A 125 -10.65 12.09 10.15
N GLN A 126 -9.75 11.47 9.40
CA GLN A 126 -9.72 11.60 7.94
C GLN A 126 -10.95 10.93 7.30
N VAL A 127 -11.74 11.73 6.56
CA VAL A 127 -12.87 11.24 5.78
C VAL A 127 -12.38 10.85 4.39
N THR A 128 -12.84 9.71 3.89
CA THR A 128 -12.57 9.26 2.53
C THR A 128 -13.89 9.06 1.79
N ARG A 129 -13.96 9.56 0.55
CA ARG A 129 -15.09 9.40 -0.36
C ARG A 129 -14.65 8.49 -1.50
N ALA A 130 -15.26 7.32 -1.59
CA ALA A 130 -14.91 6.31 -2.58
C ALA A 130 -16.06 6.10 -3.59
N GLY A 131 -15.75 6.35 -4.86
CA GLY A 131 -16.51 5.85 -6.00
C GLY A 131 -15.90 4.54 -6.54
N ARG A 132 -16.39 4.07 -7.68
CA ARG A 132 -15.88 2.84 -8.33
C ARG A 132 -14.44 2.99 -8.85
N GLU A 133 -14.09 4.18 -9.35
CA GLU A 133 -12.80 4.44 -10.00
C GLU A 133 -11.93 5.45 -9.25
N VAL A 134 -12.55 6.31 -8.43
CA VAL A 134 -11.87 7.40 -7.73
C VAL A 134 -12.07 7.24 -6.23
N VAL A 135 -10.96 7.36 -5.49
CA VAL A 135 -10.98 7.52 -4.03
C VAL A 135 -10.42 8.89 -3.72
N ASP A 136 -11.27 9.78 -3.22
CA ASP A 136 -10.88 11.10 -2.76
C ASP A 136 -10.68 11.06 -1.25
N THR A 137 -9.51 11.48 -0.83
CA THR A 137 -9.12 11.57 0.57
C THR A 137 -8.68 12.99 0.84
N ASP A 138 -9.12 13.55 1.98
CA ASP A 138 -8.84 14.96 2.31
C ASP A 138 -7.34 15.26 2.46
N VAL A 139 -6.51 14.24 2.76
CA VAL A 139 -5.04 14.37 2.88
C VAL A 139 -4.36 13.23 2.12
N GLY A 140 -3.81 13.53 0.95
CA GLY A 140 -2.98 12.60 0.15
C GLY A 140 -1.49 12.70 0.49
N LEU A 141 -0.70 11.72 0.05
CA LEU A 141 0.75 11.75 0.19
C LEU A 141 1.38 12.74 -0.81
N PRO A 142 2.23 13.70 -0.37
CA PRO A 142 2.77 14.76 -1.23
C PRO A 142 3.94 14.26 -2.09
N LEU A 143 3.66 13.47 -3.13
CA LEU A 143 4.69 12.79 -3.92
C LEU A 143 5.67 13.73 -4.60
N ASP A 144 5.23 14.89 -5.11
CA ASP A 144 6.10 15.90 -5.69
C ASP A 144 7.11 16.44 -4.67
N ALA A 145 6.63 16.73 -3.46
CA ALA A 145 7.49 17.21 -2.39
C ALA A 145 8.46 16.13 -1.91
N ILE A 146 8.02 14.87 -1.83
CA ILE A 146 8.90 13.72 -1.54
C ILE A 146 9.95 13.54 -2.64
N ALA A 147 9.56 13.63 -3.92
CA ALA A 147 10.45 13.50 -5.06
C ALA A 147 11.52 14.61 -5.08
N SER A 148 11.17 15.83 -4.63
CA SER A 148 12.14 16.93 -4.49
C SER A 148 13.28 16.62 -3.50
N CYS A 149 13.07 15.67 -2.58
CA CYS A 149 14.10 15.23 -1.64
C CYS A 149 15.16 14.31 -2.27
N LEU A 150 14.94 13.76 -3.47
CA LEU A 150 15.90 12.89 -4.16
C LEU A 150 17.23 13.60 -4.45
N ARG A 151 17.18 14.91 -4.73
CA ARG A 151 18.36 15.73 -4.98
C ARG A 151 18.28 17.00 -4.15
N ARG A 152 19.06 17.08 -3.07
CA ARG A 152 19.11 18.31 -2.29
C ARG A 152 20.49 18.55 -1.70
N HIS A 153 21.00 19.76 -1.92
CA HIS A 153 22.35 20.18 -1.54
C HIS A 153 23.43 19.25 -2.10
N ASP A 154 24.29 18.73 -1.22
CA ASP A 154 25.42 17.87 -1.52
C ASP A 154 25.07 16.37 -1.52
N VAL A 155 23.79 16.02 -1.40
CA VAL A 155 23.33 14.62 -1.31
C VAL A 155 22.33 14.31 -2.42
N VAL A 156 22.69 13.31 -3.23
CA VAL A 156 21.79 12.67 -4.19
C VAL A 156 21.44 11.30 -3.66
N LEU A 157 20.17 11.10 -3.33
CA LEU A 157 19.68 9.80 -2.89
C LEU A 157 19.68 8.81 -4.05
N ASP A 158 19.90 7.54 -3.74
CA ASP A 158 19.76 6.47 -4.74
C ASP A 158 18.28 6.26 -5.11
N GLY A 159 17.39 6.40 -4.13
CA GLY A 159 15.95 6.34 -4.35
C GLY A 159 15.12 6.52 -3.08
N ILE A 160 13.83 6.72 -3.28
CA ILE A 160 12.80 6.66 -2.24
C ILE A 160 11.74 5.66 -2.72
N ASP A 161 11.46 4.64 -1.91
CA ASP A 161 10.37 3.70 -2.17
C ASP A 161 9.21 4.00 -1.21
N VAL A 162 8.03 4.28 -1.75
CA VAL A 162 6.78 4.39 -0.99
C VAL A 162 6.11 3.02 -1.00
N VAL A 163 5.97 2.41 0.17
CA VAL A 163 5.35 1.10 0.35
C VAL A 163 4.05 1.28 1.12
N VAL A 164 2.92 1.00 0.46
CA VAL A 164 1.58 1.02 1.06
C VAL A 164 1.13 -0.42 1.23
N HIS A 165 0.97 -0.87 2.47
CA HIS A 165 0.50 -2.22 2.78
C HIS A 165 -0.80 -2.15 3.56
N GLY A 166 -1.77 -2.99 3.23
CA GLY A 166 -3.07 -2.90 3.87
C GLY A 166 -4.02 -4.07 3.67
N TRP A 167 -5.12 -4.00 4.39
CA TRP A 167 -6.22 -4.97 4.39
C TRP A 167 -7.50 -4.24 4.01
N ARG A 168 -8.29 -4.85 3.11
CA ARG A 168 -9.65 -4.37 2.83
C ARG A 168 -10.57 -4.65 4.01
N VAL A 169 -10.55 -5.90 4.44
CA VAL A 169 -11.38 -6.47 5.51
C VAL A 169 -10.59 -7.58 6.21
N ARG A 170 -11.04 -8.02 7.39
CA ARG A 170 -10.56 -9.24 8.04
C ARG A 170 -11.56 -10.37 7.78
N ASP A 171 -11.45 -11.04 6.64
CA ASP A 171 -12.37 -12.09 6.17
C ASP A 171 -12.35 -13.40 7.00
N ALA A 172 -11.51 -13.47 8.05
CA ALA A 172 -11.45 -14.58 8.98
C ALA A 172 -12.68 -14.64 9.92
N THR A 173 -13.45 -13.55 10.04
CA THR A 173 -14.69 -13.51 10.84
C THR A 173 -15.92 -13.53 9.94
N PRO A 174 -17.08 -14.03 10.43
CA PRO A 174 -18.36 -13.90 9.72
C PRO A 174 -18.67 -12.45 9.34
N ALA A 175 -18.44 -11.50 10.26
CA ALA A 175 -18.62 -10.07 9.99
C ALA A 175 -17.74 -9.58 8.83
N GLY A 176 -16.47 -10.01 8.78
CA GLY A 176 -15.54 -9.70 7.70
C GLY A 176 -16.03 -10.18 6.34
N GLN A 177 -16.61 -11.37 6.26
CA GLN A 177 -17.12 -11.95 5.00
C GLN A 177 -18.36 -11.19 4.50
N VAL A 178 -19.31 -10.91 5.39
CA VAL A 178 -20.50 -10.12 5.06
C VAL A 178 -20.13 -8.70 4.64
N TYR A 179 -19.20 -8.07 5.37
CA TYR A 179 -18.74 -6.73 5.06
C TYR A 179 -17.95 -6.66 3.74
N ALA A 180 -17.19 -7.70 3.39
CA ALA A 180 -16.54 -7.81 2.07
C ALA A 180 -17.57 -7.76 0.93
N HIS A 181 -18.70 -8.44 1.12
CA HIS A 181 -19.80 -8.45 0.14
C HIS A 181 -20.47 -7.08 0.02
N LEU A 182 -20.69 -6.39 1.15
CA LEU A 182 -21.22 -5.02 1.18
C LEU A 182 -20.33 -4.05 0.40
N LEU A 183 -19.00 -4.11 0.60
CA LEU A 183 -18.06 -3.23 -0.09
C LEU A 183 -17.98 -3.51 -1.60
N GLY A 184 -18.18 -4.77 -2.01
CA GLY A 184 -18.05 -5.19 -3.40
C GLY A 184 -16.72 -4.73 -4.01
N PRO A 185 -16.74 -4.11 -5.22
CA PRO A 185 -15.53 -3.67 -5.91
C PRO A 185 -15.02 -2.29 -5.46
N LEU A 186 -15.59 -1.67 -4.42
CA LEU A 186 -15.15 -0.34 -3.99
C LEU A 186 -13.68 -0.37 -3.54
N PRO A 187 -12.79 0.51 -4.02
CA PRO A 187 -11.36 0.57 -3.68
C PRO A 187 -11.02 1.05 -2.23
N VAL A 188 -11.86 0.69 -1.26
CA VAL A 188 -11.72 1.03 0.16
C VAL A 188 -10.86 -0.03 0.85
N ALA A 189 -9.72 0.37 1.40
CA ALA A 189 -8.96 -0.49 2.30
C ALA A 189 -9.02 0.06 3.71
N ALA A 190 -9.60 -0.71 4.63
CA ALA A 190 -9.86 -0.23 5.97
C ALA A 190 -8.59 0.13 6.73
N GLU A 191 -7.58 -0.72 6.63
CA GLU A 191 -6.26 -0.48 7.20
C GLU A 191 -5.24 -0.33 6.07
N ARG A 192 -4.45 0.74 6.13
CA ARG A 192 -3.22 0.89 5.33
C ARG A 192 -2.13 1.48 6.23
N THR A 193 -0.97 0.88 6.17
CA THR A 193 0.27 1.45 6.69
C THR A 193 1.12 1.89 5.52
N VAL A 194 1.67 3.10 5.60
CA VAL A 194 2.49 3.70 4.54
C VAL A 194 3.89 3.90 5.09
N TRP A 195 4.87 3.33 4.40
CA TRP A 195 6.29 3.51 4.70
C TRP A 195 7.01 4.19 3.55
N LEU A 196 8.00 5.03 3.87
CA LEU A 196 8.94 5.59 2.92
C LEU A 196 10.33 5.06 3.27
N ALA A 197 10.91 4.29 2.37
CA ALA A 197 12.27 3.78 2.49
C ALA A 197 13.22 4.71 1.72
N VAL A 198 14.01 5.49 2.45
CA VAL A 198 14.95 6.49 1.93
C VAL A 198 16.33 5.87 1.80
N ARG A 199 16.78 5.64 0.56
CA ARG A 199 18.00 4.90 0.26
C ARG A 199 19.13 5.79 -0.22
N LEU A 200 20.30 5.64 0.39
CA LEU A 200 21.54 6.32 0.07
C LEU A 200 22.56 5.32 -0.49
N ASN A 201 23.27 5.67 -1.56
CA ASN A 201 24.45 4.93 -2.02
C ASN A 201 25.73 5.60 -1.50
N THR A 202 26.41 4.93 -0.59
CA THR A 202 27.62 5.46 0.08
C THR A 202 28.77 5.74 -0.89
N ALA A 203 28.83 5.02 -2.02
CA ALA A 203 29.86 5.25 -3.03
C ALA A 203 29.65 6.56 -3.80
N THR A 204 28.40 7.01 -3.97
CA THR A 204 28.06 8.24 -4.69
C THR A 204 28.12 9.49 -3.79
N CYS A 205 27.93 9.32 -2.48
CA CYS A 205 27.86 10.41 -1.51
C CYS A 205 29.09 10.50 -0.62
N ARG A 206 30.27 10.09 -1.11
CA ARG A 206 31.51 9.99 -0.31
C ARG A 206 31.91 11.31 0.35
N GLU A 207 31.85 12.42 -0.37
CA GLU A 207 32.21 13.74 0.16
C GLU A 207 31.27 14.20 1.28
N ALA A 208 29.95 14.00 1.08
CA ALA A 208 28.94 14.33 2.08
C ALA A 208 29.11 13.48 3.36
N ILE A 209 29.52 12.23 3.20
CA ILE A 209 29.83 11.29 4.30
C ILE A 209 31.12 11.71 5.02
N ALA A 210 32.18 12.05 4.27
CA ALA A 210 33.45 12.50 4.82
C ALA A 210 33.29 13.76 5.69
N ARG A 211 32.48 14.72 5.25
CA ARG A 211 32.13 15.94 6.03
C ARG A 211 31.41 15.65 7.35
N ARG A 212 30.87 14.44 7.53
CA ARG A 212 30.06 14.03 8.69
C ARG A 212 30.76 12.95 9.54
N GLY A 213 32.10 12.92 9.53
CA GLY A 213 32.92 11.98 10.30
C GLY A 213 33.41 10.76 9.51
N GLY A 214 32.95 10.57 8.27
CA GLY A 214 33.37 9.45 7.43
C GLY A 214 32.84 8.09 7.88
N GLY A 215 33.26 7.03 7.19
CA GLY A 215 32.91 5.64 7.55
C GLY A 215 31.40 5.37 7.63
N THR A 216 31.03 4.48 8.56
CA THR A 216 29.64 4.07 8.81
C THR A 216 28.85 5.14 9.55
N GLU A 217 29.48 5.86 10.49
CA GLU A 217 28.87 6.95 11.26
C GLU A 217 28.47 8.13 10.36
N GLY A 218 29.38 8.59 9.50
CA GLY A 218 29.06 9.65 8.53
C GLY A 218 27.98 9.24 7.53
N ALA A 219 27.95 7.97 7.12
CA ALA A 219 26.87 7.43 6.30
C ALA A 219 25.52 7.43 7.05
N ALA A 220 25.50 6.99 8.31
CA ALA A 220 24.32 7.01 9.18
C ALA A 220 23.79 8.43 9.40
N HIS A 221 24.66 9.40 9.68
CA HIS A 221 24.28 10.82 9.79
C HIS A 221 23.76 11.39 8.48
N THR A 222 24.37 11.02 7.34
CA THR A 222 23.95 11.51 6.02
C THR A 222 22.55 11.02 5.66
N VAL A 223 22.28 9.72 5.78
CA VAL A 223 20.95 9.14 5.49
C VAL A 223 19.91 9.59 6.51
N GLY A 224 20.26 9.66 7.80
CA GLY A 224 19.36 10.15 8.85
C GLY A 224 18.97 11.62 8.65
N ALA A 225 19.90 12.47 8.21
CA ALA A 225 19.60 13.86 7.85
C ALA A 225 18.68 13.94 6.62
N ALA A 226 18.87 13.08 5.61
CA ALA A 226 17.99 13.02 4.44
C ALA A 226 16.58 12.55 4.81
N ALA A 227 16.46 11.50 5.63
CA ALA A 227 15.17 10.98 6.06
C ALA A 227 14.39 12.00 6.91
N ARG A 228 15.06 12.74 7.81
CA ARG A 228 14.43 13.85 8.55
C ARG A 228 13.93 14.98 7.65
N ARG A 229 14.61 15.25 6.53
CA ARG A 229 14.11 16.22 5.55
C ARG A 229 12.81 15.73 4.90
N VAL A 230 12.73 14.45 4.56
CA VAL A 230 11.48 13.85 4.07
C VAL A 230 10.37 13.96 5.12
N VAL A 231 10.66 13.67 6.40
CA VAL A 231 9.69 13.87 7.50
C VAL A 231 9.21 15.32 7.57
N ARG A 232 10.11 16.30 7.48
CA ARG A 232 9.73 17.71 7.49
C ARG A 232 8.82 18.06 6.32
N VAL A 233 9.15 17.59 5.11
CA VAL A 233 8.33 17.79 3.92
C VAL A 233 6.94 17.15 4.06
N LEU A 234 6.83 15.99 4.70
CA LEU A 234 5.53 15.39 5.02
C LEU A 234 4.73 16.31 5.94
N VAL A 235 5.35 16.80 7.02
CA VAL A 235 4.68 17.67 8.01
C VAL A 235 4.22 18.98 7.39
N ASP A 236 5.05 19.60 6.56
CA ASP A 236 4.72 20.84 5.84
C ASP A 236 3.50 20.67 4.91
N ALA A 237 3.25 19.44 4.44
CA ALA A 237 2.10 19.06 3.62
C ALA A 237 0.94 18.45 4.42
N GLY A 238 0.94 18.54 5.75
CA GLY A 238 -0.14 18.04 6.61
C GLY A 238 -0.11 16.53 6.89
N CYS A 239 0.98 15.83 6.54
CA CYS A 239 1.20 14.42 6.88
C CYS A 239 2.23 14.30 8.02
N ALA A 240 1.85 13.70 9.14
CA ALA A 240 2.83 13.37 10.17
C ALA A 240 3.67 12.14 9.75
N GLY A 241 4.95 12.12 10.10
CA GLY A 241 5.85 10.99 9.82
C GLY A 241 6.82 10.76 10.96
N ARG A 242 7.19 9.51 11.20
CA ARG A 242 8.17 9.12 12.22
C ARG A 242 9.22 8.18 11.64
N LEU A 243 10.45 8.31 12.11
CA LEU A 243 11.49 7.35 11.76
C LEU A 243 11.33 6.08 12.60
N LEU A 244 11.59 4.93 11.99
CA LEU A 244 11.49 3.63 12.65
C LEU A 244 12.82 3.21 13.30
N THR A 245 12.73 2.49 14.41
CA THR A 245 13.87 1.74 15.00
C THR A 245 14.13 0.46 14.21
N ALA A 246 15.23 -0.23 14.51
CA ALA A 246 15.58 -1.49 13.86
C ALA A 246 14.49 -2.57 14.05
N SER A 247 13.99 -2.72 15.27
CA SER A 247 12.91 -3.67 15.58
C SER A 247 11.60 -3.33 14.86
N GLU A 248 11.28 -2.04 14.70
CA GLU A 248 10.11 -1.60 13.95
C GLU A 248 10.24 -1.84 12.44
N ILE A 249 11.45 -1.70 11.88
CA ILE A 249 11.73 -2.03 10.47
C ILE A 249 11.55 -3.54 10.23
N GLU A 250 12.04 -4.37 11.14
CA GLU A 250 11.87 -5.82 11.09
C GLU A 250 10.39 -6.19 11.19
N PHE A 251 9.65 -5.57 12.12
CA PHE A 251 8.21 -5.74 12.25
C PHE A 251 7.46 -5.34 10.97
N ALA A 252 7.77 -4.16 10.40
CA ALA A 252 7.16 -3.70 9.14
C ALA A 252 7.45 -4.65 7.97
N SER A 253 8.67 -5.18 7.89
CA SER A 253 9.06 -6.18 6.89
C SER A 253 8.31 -7.51 7.10
N GLY A 254 8.18 -7.94 8.37
CA GLY A 254 7.40 -9.09 8.77
C GLY A 254 5.92 -8.96 8.41
N ARG A 255 5.32 -7.76 8.52
CA ARG A 255 3.93 -7.52 8.10
C ARG A 255 3.74 -7.78 6.60
N VAL A 256 4.61 -7.24 5.76
CA VAL A 256 4.55 -7.45 4.30
C VAL A 256 4.82 -8.91 3.92
N ALA A 257 5.79 -9.54 4.59
CA ALA A 257 6.22 -10.91 4.34
C ALA A 257 5.41 -12.00 5.06
N HIS A 258 4.41 -11.61 5.86
CA HIS A 258 3.65 -12.50 6.75
C HIS A 258 4.56 -13.34 7.68
N GLY A 259 5.58 -12.69 8.26
CA GLY A 259 6.52 -13.27 9.22
C GLY A 259 7.65 -14.11 8.61
N VAL A 260 7.65 -14.34 7.30
CA VAL A 260 8.68 -15.16 6.64
C VAL A 260 9.90 -14.32 6.29
N SER A 261 11.09 -14.82 6.64
CA SER A 261 12.33 -14.13 6.29
C SER A 261 12.53 -14.10 4.76
N PRO A 262 13.06 -13.01 4.18
CA PRO A 262 13.32 -12.93 2.73
C PRO A 262 14.27 -14.02 2.19
N ALA A 263 15.13 -14.56 3.06
CA ALA A 263 16.03 -15.66 2.74
C ALA A 263 15.29 -17.00 2.57
N GLU A 264 14.14 -17.17 3.22
CA GLU A 264 13.35 -18.40 3.25
C GLU A 264 12.29 -18.47 2.14
N PHE A 265 12.07 -17.37 1.41
CA PHE A 265 11.13 -17.35 0.30
C PHE A 265 11.49 -18.42 -0.75
N ARG A 266 10.62 -19.42 -0.87
CA ARG A 266 10.79 -20.51 -1.83
C ARG A 266 10.66 -19.99 -3.25
N ARG A 267 11.45 -20.54 -4.18
CA ARG A 267 11.32 -20.24 -5.60
C ARG A 267 10.11 -20.98 -6.15
N HIS A 268 9.19 -20.22 -6.72
CA HIS A 268 8.11 -20.77 -7.54
C HIS A 268 7.87 -19.83 -8.73
N PRO A 269 7.45 -20.34 -9.91
CA PRO A 269 7.33 -19.53 -11.12
C PRO A 269 6.33 -18.36 -11.08
N HIS A 270 5.27 -18.46 -10.26
CA HIS A 270 4.12 -17.55 -10.31
C HIS A 270 3.61 -17.06 -8.96
N HIS A 271 4.25 -17.47 -7.86
CA HIS A 271 3.83 -17.10 -6.51
C HIS A 271 4.98 -17.30 -5.52
N VAL A 272 4.79 -16.85 -4.28
CA VAL A 272 5.62 -17.23 -3.13
C VAL A 272 4.69 -17.80 -2.05
N PRO A 273 4.87 -19.05 -1.59
CA PRO A 273 4.10 -19.56 -0.46
C PRO A 273 4.39 -18.73 0.80
N VAL A 274 3.34 -18.35 1.53
CA VAL A 274 3.39 -17.63 2.80
C VAL A 274 2.42 -18.29 3.80
N PRO A 275 2.53 -18.09 5.12
CA PRO A 275 1.70 -18.78 6.10
C PRO A 275 0.19 -18.64 5.85
N MET A 276 -0.24 -17.49 5.34
CA MET A 276 -1.63 -17.17 5.04
C MET A 276 -2.13 -17.65 3.65
N GLY A 277 -1.27 -18.31 2.86
CA GLY A 277 -1.59 -18.78 1.51
C GLY A 277 -0.47 -18.51 0.51
N PHE A 278 -0.74 -17.70 -0.50
CA PHE A 278 0.21 -17.39 -1.57
C PHE A 278 0.34 -15.89 -1.76
N ASN A 279 1.56 -15.43 -1.94
CA ASN A 279 1.82 -14.07 -2.38
C ASN A 279 2.04 -14.06 -3.90
N VAL A 280 1.19 -13.32 -4.61
CA VAL A 280 1.19 -13.16 -6.07
C VAL A 280 1.29 -11.68 -6.43
N GLY A 281 1.54 -11.36 -7.69
CA GLY A 281 1.48 -9.97 -8.16
C GLY A 281 2.50 -9.67 -9.24
N GLY A 282 2.72 -8.39 -9.49
CA GLY A 282 3.45 -7.94 -10.65
C GLY A 282 3.88 -6.49 -10.56
N HIS A 283 4.39 -5.98 -11.67
CA HIS A 283 4.68 -4.56 -11.82
C HIS A 283 3.68 -3.93 -12.80
N PHE A 284 3.41 -2.64 -12.64
CA PHE A 284 2.63 -1.92 -13.62
C PHE A 284 3.49 -1.61 -14.86
N ASP A 285 2.84 -1.50 -16.02
CA ASP A 285 3.43 -0.84 -17.17
C ASP A 285 3.70 0.62 -16.80
N ALA A 286 4.96 1.04 -16.81
CA ALA A 286 5.35 2.37 -16.32
C ALA A 286 4.59 3.50 -17.04
N ARG A 287 4.20 3.32 -18.30
CA ARG A 287 3.43 4.30 -19.09
C ARG A 287 1.95 4.38 -18.73
N ARG A 288 1.41 3.33 -18.10
CA ARG A 288 0.01 3.23 -17.66
C ARG A 288 -0.12 3.31 -16.14
N PHE A 289 0.96 3.63 -15.44
CA PHE A 289 0.94 3.76 -14.00
C PHE A 289 0.47 5.18 -13.62
N ASP A 290 -0.82 5.26 -13.31
CA ASP A 290 -1.58 6.45 -12.90
C ASP A 290 -2.40 6.18 -11.62
N ARG A 291 -3.18 7.16 -11.16
CA ARG A 291 -4.05 7.02 -9.97
C ARG A 291 -5.06 5.90 -10.10
N ALA A 292 -5.63 5.66 -11.29
CA ALA A 292 -6.59 4.57 -11.48
C ALA A 292 -5.90 3.21 -11.27
N ALA A 293 -4.70 3.01 -11.83
CA ALA A 293 -3.90 1.83 -11.62
C ALA A 293 -3.53 1.63 -10.14
N ALA A 294 -3.07 2.69 -9.46
CA ALA A 294 -2.75 2.64 -8.03
C ALA A 294 -3.97 2.33 -7.15
N THR A 295 -5.13 2.87 -7.51
CA THR A 295 -6.41 2.67 -6.81
C THR A 295 -6.96 1.27 -7.05
N SER A 296 -6.81 0.72 -8.26
CA SER A 296 -7.30 -0.61 -8.65
C SER A 296 -6.72 -1.76 -7.83
N VAL A 297 -5.52 -1.58 -7.25
CA VAL A 297 -4.92 -2.54 -6.31
C VAL A 297 -5.89 -2.83 -5.16
N TRP A 298 -6.60 -1.80 -4.71
CA TRP A 298 -7.49 -1.92 -3.57
C TRP A 298 -8.86 -2.45 -3.93
N THR A 299 -9.20 -2.74 -5.18
CA THR A 299 -10.49 -3.37 -5.53
C THR A 299 -10.44 -4.89 -5.49
N TYR A 300 -9.23 -5.46 -5.59
CA TYR A 300 -9.03 -6.91 -5.63
C TYR A 300 -9.25 -7.56 -4.25
N PRO A 301 -10.04 -8.65 -4.15
CA PRO A 301 -10.35 -9.31 -2.89
C PRO A 301 -9.19 -10.19 -2.38
N ALA A 302 -8.09 -9.55 -1.98
CA ALA A 302 -6.95 -10.20 -1.34
C ALA A 302 -7.04 -10.15 0.19
N LEU A 303 -6.39 -11.12 0.85
CA LEU A 303 -6.17 -11.11 2.29
C LEU A 303 -5.32 -9.92 2.71
N ALA A 304 -4.35 -9.52 1.90
CA ALA A 304 -3.57 -8.30 2.08
C ALA A 304 -3.06 -7.83 0.73
N SER A 305 -2.89 -6.51 0.57
CA SER A 305 -2.33 -5.90 -0.64
C SER A 305 -1.16 -5.00 -0.29
N THR A 306 -0.13 -5.01 -1.13
CA THR A 306 1.04 -4.13 -1.02
C THR A 306 1.25 -3.42 -2.35
N LEU A 307 1.11 -2.09 -2.37
CA LEU A 307 1.51 -1.24 -3.49
C LEU A 307 2.87 -0.62 -3.18
N VAL A 308 3.79 -0.66 -4.15
CA VAL A 308 5.11 -0.06 -4.03
C VAL A 308 5.28 0.93 -5.16
N VAL A 309 5.62 2.18 -4.83
CA VAL A 309 5.95 3.23 -5.79
C VAL A 309 7.40 3.61 -5.61
N ARG A 310 8.19 3.45 -6.67
CA ARG A 310 9.63 3.69 -6.65
C ARG A 310 9.96 5.00 -7.31
N LEU A 311 10.63 5.88 -6.58
CA LEU A 311 11.14 7.16 -7.07
C LEU A 311 12.67 7.07 -7.15
N ARG A 312 13.23 7.32 -8.33
CA ARG A 312 14.68 7.34 -8.58
C ARG A 312 15.08 8.66 -9.22
N PRO A 313 16.29 9.17 -8.96
CA PRO A 313 16.78 10.33 -9.71
C PRO A 313 16.85 9.98 -11.22
N GLY A 314 16.29 10.84 -12.07
CA GLY A 314 16.37 10.80 -13.54
C GLY A 314 17.21 11.96 -14.09
N ASP A 315 17.44 12.08 -15.38
CA ASP A 315 18.36 13.10 -15.90
C ASP A 315 17.76 14.51 -15.90
N ARG A 316 18.60 15.55 -15.85
CA ARG A 316 18.20 16.97 -15.92
C ARG A 316 17.06 17.38 -14.97
N GLY A 317 17.06 16.84 -13.75
CA GLY A 317 16.03 17.14 -12.75
C GLY A 317 14.75 16.32 -12.87
N ALA A 318 14.62 15.45 -13.88
CA ALA A 318 13.52 14.49 -13.95
C ALA A 318 13.62 13.45 -12.82
N VAL A 319 12.49 12.80 -12.53
CA VAL A 319 12.39 11.72 -11.56
C VAL A 319 11.80 10.51 -12.27
N ARG A 320 12.44 9.36 -12.06
CA ARG A 320 12.02 8.08 -12.62
C ARG A 320 11.04 7.40 -11.66
N VAL A 321 9.84 7.10 -12.15
CA VAL A 321 8.75 6.50 -11.37
C VAL A 321 8.29 5.17 -11.95
N GLY A 322 7.95 4.23 -11.07
CA GLY A 322 7.28 2.99 -11.44
C GLY A 322 6.58 2.35 -10.25
N GLY A 323 5.59 1.51 -10.55
CA GLY A 323 4.73 0.88 -9.55
C GLY A 323 4.77 -0.64 -9.61
N SER A 324 4.61 -1.30 -8.46
CA SER A 324 4.35 -2.73 -8.39
C SER A 324 3.33 -3.06 -7.31
N ALA A 325 2.55 -4.12 -7.52
CA ALA A 325 1.53 -4.58 -6.59
C ALA A 325 1.73 -6.05 -6.25
N ARG A 326 1.59 -6.38 -4.97
CA ARG A 326 1.60 -7.73 -4.41
C ARG A 326 0.32 -7.98 -3.65
N PHE A 327 -0.15 -9.22 -3.67
CA PHE A 327 -1.40 -9.66 -3.07
C PHE A 327 -1.18 -10.96 -2.34
N THR A 328 -1.67 -11.06 -1.12
CA THR A 328 -1.77 -12.33 -0.40
C THR A 328 -3.15 -12.92 -0.62
N VAL A 329 -3.21 -14.12 -1.18
CA VAL A 329 -4.43 -14.79 -1.63
C VAL A 329 -4.46 -16.23 -1.14
N ARG A 330 -5.67 -16.79 -0.96
CA ARG A 330 -5.84 -18.19 -0.51
C ARG A 330 -5.53 -19.19 -1.63
N SER A 331 -5.82 -18.84 -2.87
CA SER A 331 -5.49 -19.63 -4.06
C SER A 331 -4.45 -18.90 -4.89
N ALA A 332 -3.51 -19.63 -5.49
CA ALA A 332 -2.42 -19.08 -6.31
C ALA A 332 -2.90 -18.55 -7.69
N SER A 333 -4.00 -17.82 -7.71
CA SER A 333 -4.53 -17.13 -8.88
C SER A 333 -3.95 -15.72 -8.96
N VAL A 334 -3.54 -15.32 -10.16
CA VAL A 334 -2.96 -14.00 -10.40
C VAL A 334 -4.08 -13.00 -10.70
N PRO A 335 -4.12 -11.82 -10.04
CA PRO A 335 -5.09 -10.77 -10.36
C PRO A 335 -4.94 -10.29 -11.80
N ALA A 336 -6.06 -10.21 -12.52
CA ALA A 336 -6.14 -9.54 -13.81
C ALA A 336 -6.50 -8.06 -13.59
N LEU A 337 -5.52 -7.23 -13.23
CA LEU A 337 -5.66 -5.78 -13.16
C LEU A 337 -5.10 -5.13 -14.43
N ASP A 338 -5.74 -4.08 -14.93
CA ASP A 338 -5.23 -3.37 -16.11
C ASP A 338 -3.84 -2.79 -15.82
N GLY A 339 -2.97 -2.86 -16.82
CA GLY A 339 -1.58 -2.43 -16.72
C GLY A 339 -0.68 -3.31 -15.84
N LEU A 340 -1.19 -4.24 -15.03
CA LEU A 340 -0.38 -5.12 -14.17
C LEU A 340 0.19 -6.29 -14.98
N ARG A 341 1.50 -6.49 -14.90
CA ARG A 341 2.24 -7.56 -15.58
C ARG A 341 2.99 -8.41 -14.57
N CYS A 342 2.85 -9.73 -14.71
CA CYS A 342 3.44 -10.72 -13.80
C CYS A 342 4.61 -11.44 -14.48
N PRO A 343 5.87 -11.00 -14.25
CA PRO A 343 7.03 -11.64 -14.86
C PRO A 343 7.25 -13.05 -14.31
N TYR A 344 7.45 -14.01 -15.22
CA TYR A 344 7.75 -15.40 -14.88
C TYR A 344 8.98 -15.53 -13.97
N GLY A 345 8.84 -16.29 -12.88
CA GLY A 345 9.95 -16.66 -11.98
C GLY A 345 10.54 -15.51 -11.17
N ALA A 346 9.90 -14.34 -11.16
CA ALA A 346 10.39 -13.16 -10.46
C ALA A 346 9.65 -12.88 -9.14
N ASP A 347 8.61 -13.64 -8.79
CA ASP A 347 7.78 -13.43 -7.59
C ASP A 347 8.58 -13.30 -6.29
N ARG A 348 9.59 -14.15 -6.11
CA ARG A 348 10.48 -14.06 -4.94
C ARG A 348 11.18 -12.69 -4.87
N GLN A 349 11.75 -12.25 -5.98
CA GLN A 349 12.41 -10.95 -6.07
C GLN A 349 11.40 -9.81 -5.96
N ALA A 350 10.20 -9.96 -6.50
CA ALA A 350 9.13 -8.97 -6.43
C ALA A 350 8.59 -8.79 -5.00
N LEU A 351 8.44 -9.87 -4.24
CA LEU A 351 8.08 -9.80 -2.82
C LEU A 351 9.21 -9.18 -2.00
N THR A 352 10.46 -9.60 -2.21
CA THR A 352 11.62 -8.96 -1.55
C THR A 352 11.72 -7.46 -1.89
N ALA A 353 11.44 -7.09 -3.14
CA ALA A 353 11.38 -5.72 -3.62
C ALA A 353 10.28 -4.87 -3.00
N ALA A 354 9.25 -5.51 -2.42
CA ALA A 354 8.10 -4.85 -1.79
C ALA A 354 8.28 -4.65 -0.27
N LEU A 355 9.36 -5.15 0.32
CA LEU A 355 9.68 -4.91 1.71
C LEU A 355 10.02 -3.43 1.95
N PRO A 356 9.68 -2.86 3.12
CA PRO A 356 9.88 -1.45 3.44
C PRO A 356 11.33 -1.11 3.78
N VAL A 357 12.30 -1.71 3.08
CA VAL A 357 13.75 -1.48 3.26
C VAL A 357 14.45 -1.07 1.96
N ALA A 358 13.67 -0.85 0.89
CA ALA A 358 14.17 -0.49 -0.45
C ALA A 358 15.34 -1.38 -0.89
N VAL A 359 15.12 -2.70 -1.01
CA VAL A 359 16.19 -3.65 -1.34
C VAL A 359 16.87 -3.25 -2.66
N PRO A 360 18.19 -3.03 -2.68
CA PRO A 360 18.91 -2.62 -3.89
C PRO A 360 19.04 -3.77 -4.89
N ARG A 361 19.45 -3.45 -6.12
CA ARG A 361 19.73 -4.44 -7.19
C ARG A 361 18.49 -5.20 -7.66
N LEU A 362 17.30 -4.69 -7.36
CA LEU A 362 16.01 -5.23 -7.80
C LEU A 362 15.26 -4.24 -8.69
N GLU A 363 15.96 -3.28 -9.28
CA GLU A 363 15.41 -2.25 -10.17
C GLU A 363 14.86 -2.87 -11.47
N HIS A 364 15.38 -4.01 -11.92
CA HIS A 364 14.87 -4.70 -13.10
C HIS A 364 13.48 -5.32 -12.91
N VAL A 365 13.02 -5.47 -11.68
CA VAL A 365 11.71 -6.06 -11.35
C VAL A 365 10.57 -5.07 -11.56
N VAL A 366 10.88 -3.76 -11.50
CA VAL A 366 9.90 -2.68 -11.62
C VAL A 366 10.39 -1.70 -12.68
N PRO A 367 9.83 -1.71 -13.90
CA PRO A 367 10.19 -0.74 -14.92
C PRO A 367 9.84 0.68 -14.47
N LEU A 368 10.69 1.64 -14.82
CA LEU A 368 10.53 3.05 -14.46
C LEU A 368 10.38 3.89 -15.73
N ARG A 369 9.59 4.96 -15.65
CA ARG A 369 9.50 6.02 -16.67
C ARG A 369 10.05 7.33 -16.11
N ASP A 370 10.69 8.13 -16.95
CA ASP A 370 10.99 9.52 -16.59
C ASP A 370 9.70 10.32 -16.49
N THR A 371 9.61 11.19 -15.50
CA THR A 371 8.45 12.05 -15.22
C THR A 371 8.95 13.36 -14.65
N ARG A 372 8.31 14.48 -15.02
CA ARG A 372 8.75 15.80 -14.54
C ARG A 372 8.24 16.05 -13.13
N PRO A 373 8.96 16.82 -12.31
CA PRO A 373 8.39 17.35 -11.08
C PRO A 373 7.10 18.14 -11.38
N GLY A 374 6.06 17.95 -10.57
CA GLY A 374 4.71 18.48 -10.74
C GLY A 374 3.72 17.51 -11.40
N GLU A 375 4.20 16.46 -12.07
CA GLU A 375 3.36 15.44 -12.71
C GLU A 375 3.08 14.23 -11.76
N PHE A 376 3.49 14.29 -10.47
CA PHE A 376 3.32 13.20 -9.51
C PHE A 376 2.01 13.27 -8.71
N GLU A 377 1.42 14.46 -8.55
CA GLU A 377 0.10 14.65 -7.90
C GLU A 377 -0.99 13.78 -8.52
N ASP A 378 -0.92 13.53 -9.83
CA ASP A 378 -1.84 12.67 -10.57
C ASP A 378 -1.88 11.22 -10.10
N LEU A 379 -0.93 10.76 -9.26
CA LEU A 379 -0.94 9.40 -8.71
C LEU A 379 -1.78 9.28 -7.41
N ALA A 380 -1.94 10.39 -6.68
CA ALA A 380 -2.75 10.54 -5.46
C ALA A 380 -2.72 9.32 -4.50
N LEU A 381 -1.55 9.01 -3.94
CA LEU A 381 -1.42 7.90 -2.99
C LEU A 381 -2.04 8.24 -1.62
N PRO A 382 -2.68 7.26 -0.94
CA PRO A 382 -3.27 7.49 0.37
C PRO A 382 -2.19 7.69 1.44
N SER A 383 -2.45 8.56 2.41
CA SER A 383 -1.59 8.72 3.60
C SER A 383 -1.94 7.74 4.73
N GLY A 384 -3.08 7.03 4.63
CA GLY A 384 -3.53 6.04 5.60
C GLY A 384 -4.69 5.16 5.12
N GLY A 385 -5.20 4.32 6.04
CA GLY A 385 -6.37 3.49 5.80
C GLY A 385 -7.67 4.29 5.77
N CYS A 386 -8.63 3.84 4.97
CA CYS A 386 -9.94 4.47 4.80
C CYS A 386 -10.87 4.27 6.02
N GLY A 387 -10.56 3.31 6.90
CA GLY A 387 -11.43 2.87 7.98
C GLY A 387 -12.66 2.12 7.47
N GLN A 388 -13.78 2.27 8.15
CA GLN A 388 -15.01 1.56 7.80
C GLN A 388 -16.01 2.46 7.10
N LEU A 389 -16.87 1.85 6.28
CA LEU A 389 -18.00 2.49 5.64
C LEU A 389 -18.99 2.96 6.70
N VAL A 390 -19.32 4.24 6.68
CA VAL A 390 -20.33 4.84 7.56
C VAL A 390 -21.67 4.95 6.81
N GLY A 391 -21.63 5.43 5.57
CA GLY A 391 -22.82 5.60 4.72
C GLY A 391 -22.44 6.07 3.32
N SER A 392 -23.42 6.57 2.57
CA SER A 392 -23.22 7.22 1.28
C SER A 392 -23.56 8.71 1.35
N ASP A 393 -22.79 9.55 0.67
CA ASP A 393 -23.15 10.96 0.49
C ASP A 393 -24.31 11.14 -0.51
N ASP A 394 -24.81 12.37 -0.67
CA ASP A 394 -25.90 12.67 -1.61
C ASP A 394 -25.52 12.42 -3.09
N ALA A 395 -24.23 12.27 -3.40
CA ALA A 395 -23.75 11.87 -4.73
C ALA A 395 -23.66 10.34 -4.89
N GLY A 396 -24.07 9.56 -3.87
CA GLY A 396 -24.01 8.11 -3.86
C GLY A 396 -22.61 7.53 -3.69
N ARG A 397 -21.61 8.35 -3.31
CA ARG A 397 -20.25 7.86 -3.03
C ARG A 397 -20.19 7.28 -1.63
N ALA A 398 -19.47 6.19 -1.48
CA ALA A 398 -19.23 5.56 -0.19
C ALA A 398 -18.35 6.47 0.68
N VAL A 399 -18.80 6.81 1.88
CA VAL A 399 -18.05 7.63 2.84
C VAL A 399 -17.55 6.77 3.98
N THR A 400 -16.23 6.74 4.14
CA THR A 400 -15.56 5.92 5.14
C THR A 400 -14.72 6.78 6.08
N VAL A 401 -14.56 6.31 7.31
CA VAL A 401 -13.74 6.95 8.33
C VAL A 401 -13.16 5.91 9.28
N ARG A 402 -11.99 6.18 9.86
CA ARG A 402 -11.44 5.36 10.94
C ARG A 402 -12.14 5.69 12.25
N LEU A 403 -12.73 4.69 12.88
CA LEU A 403 -13.37 4.80 14.20
C LEU A 403 -12.56 4.15 15.33
N PHE A 404 -11.42 3.54 15.01
CA PHE A 404 -10.50 2.97 15.98
C PHE A 404 -9.06 2.95 15.43
N GLY A 405 -8.12 2.65 16.32
CA GLY A 405 -6.70 2.52 16.02
C GLY A 405 -5.92 3.83 16.18
N PRO A 406 -4.64 3.86 15.74
CA PRO A 406 -3.74 4.98 15.97
C PRO A 406 -4.31 6.32 15.47
N GLY A 407 -4.34 7.31 16.38
CA GLY A 407 -4.88 8.64 16.11
C GLY A 407 -6.38 8.79 16.37
N VAL A 408 -7.13 7.71 16.65
CA VAL A 408 -8.56 7.79 16.99
C VAL A 408 -8.74 7.47 18.47
N ARG A 409 -8.90 8.51 19.29
CA ARG A 409 -8.97 8.34 20.76
C ARG A 409 -10.41 8.16 21.25
N SER A 410 -11.32 9.00 20.76
CA SER A 410 -12.72 9.00 21.15
C SER A 410 -13.62 9.17 19.93
N VAL A 411 -14.68 8.36 19.87
CA VAL A 411 -15.75 8.41 18.89
C VAL A 411 -17.07 8.53 19.62
N HIS A 412 -17.89 9.49 19.22
CA HIS A 412 -19.22 9.67 19.79
C HIS A 412 -20.30 9.23 18.80
N VAL A 413 -21.23 8.40 19.25
CA VAL A 413 -22.36 7.91 18.46
C VAL A 413 -23.64 8.27 19.19
N ALA A 414 -24.40 9.20 18.61
CA ALA A 414 -25.73 9.57 19.08
C ALA A 414 -26.76 8.99 18.10
N GLY A 415 -27.55 8.00 18.53
CA GLY A 415 -28.55 7.39 17.66
C GLY A 415 -29.10 6.09 18.21
N GLU A 416 -29.85 5.37 17.38
CA GLU A 416 -30.46 4.11 17.79
C GLU A 416 -29.45 2.97 17.92
N LEU A 417 -29.88 1.90 18.61
CA LEU A 417 -29.04 0.71 18.81
C LEU A 417 -28.68 0.01 17.49
N TYR A 418 -29.51 0.10 16.46
CA TYR A 418 -29.21 -0.44 15.13
C TYR A 418 -27.95 0.20 14.52
N LEU A 419 -27.84 1.53 14.55
CA LEU A 419 -26.64 2.27 14.11
C LEU A 419 -25.41 1.84 14.92
N ALA A 420 -25.56 1.77 16.24
CA ALA A 420 -24.48 1.35 17.13
C ALA A 420 -23.96 -0.06 16.82
N LYS A 421 -24.87 -1.03 16.63
CA LYS A 421 -24.53 -2.39 16.24
C LYS A 421 -23.85 -2.46 14.89
N GLN A 422 -24.31 -1.67 13.92
CA GLN A 422 -23.68 -1.60 12.59
C GLN A 422 -22.24 -1.08 12.69
N ILE A 423 -22.01 -0.03 13.49
CA ILE A 423 -20.67 0.52 13.74
C ILE A 423 -19.75 -0.54 14.35
N VAL A 424 -20.21 -1.27 15.36
CA VAL A 424 -19.42 -2.32 16.02
C VAL A 424 -19.19 -3.53 15.11
N PHE A 425 -20.22 -3.98 14.39
CA PHE A 425 -20.13 -5.08 13.42
C PHE A 425 -19.04 -4.80 12.37
N ARG A 426 -19.06 -3.60 11.80
CA ARG A 426 -18.06 -3.17 10.81
C ARG A 426 -16.68 -3.01 11.42
N ALA A 427 -16.58 -2.54 12.66
CA ALA A 427 -15.29 -2.38 13.33
C ALA A 427 -14.61 -3.74 13.50
N VAL A 428 -15.36 -4.74 13.94
CA VAL A 428 -14.91 -6.14 14.01
C VAL A 428 -14.56 -6.67 12.62
N ALA A 429 -15.39 -6.39 11.61
CA ALA A 429 -15.15 -6.82 10.23
C ALA A 429 -13.85 -6.27 9.62
N VAL A 430 -13.43 -5.07 10.03
CA VAL A 430 -12.15 -4.47 9.60
C VAL A 430 -10.98 -4.76 10.54
N GLY A 431 -11.24 -5.44 11.67
CA GLY A 431 -10.20 -6.04 12.51
C GLY A 431 -10.07 -5.50 13.93
N ALA A 432 -10.96 -4.61 14.37
CA ALA A 432 -11.00 -4.17 15.75
C ALA A 432 -11.18 -5.35 16.71
N ARG A 433 -10.59 -5.22 17.89
CA ARG A 433 -10.87 -6.09 19.03
C ARG A 433 -11.68 -5.28 20.02
N VAL A 434 -12.97 -5.55 20.08
CA VAL A 434 -13.97 -4.73 20.75
C VAL A 434 -14.39 -5.34 22.09
N LEU A 435 -14.19 -4.56 23.15
CA LEU A 435 -14.70 -4.85 24.49
C LEU A 435 -15.94 -3.99 24.77
N LEU A 436 -17.07 -4.63 25.05
CA LEU A 436 -18.35 -3.95 25.24
C LEU A 436 -18.69 -3.78 26.72
N TYR A 437 -18.88 -2.54 27.15
CA TYR A 437 -19.49 -2.16 28.43
C TYR A 437 -20.93 -1.73 28.19
N THR A 438 -21.88 -2.50 28.68
CA THR A 438 -23.32 -2.25 28.53
C THR A 438 -24.09 -2.82 29.72
N ASP A 439 -25.18 -2.16 30.10
CA ASP A 439 -26.16 -2.68 31.07
C ASP A 439 -27.26 -3.54 30.41
N ARG A 440 -27.31 -3.56 29.07
CA ARG A 440 -28.36 -4.21 28.27
C ARG A 440 -27.80 -5.28 27.34
N VAL A 441 -26.99 -6.19 27.87
CA VAL A 441 -26.33 -7.28 27.14
C VAL A 441 -27.30 -8.08 26.25
N GLY A 442 -28.53 -8.33 26.71
CA GLY A 442 -29.55 -9.04 25.93
C GLY A 442 -29.84 -8.39 24.57
N ALA A 443 -29.73 -7.06 24.48
CA ALA A 443 -29.91 -6.35 23.22
C ALA A 443 -28.76 -6.55 22.24
N TRP A 444 -27.55 -6.89 22.72
CA TRP A 444 -26.34 -7.13 21.93
C TRP A 444 -26.08 -8.61 21.60
N ARG A 445 -26.79 -9.55 22.24
CA ARG A 445 -26.55 -11.00 22.14
C ARG A 445 -26.46 -11.50 20.69
N SER A 446 -27.38 -11.09 19.80
CA SER A 446 -27.35 -11.44 18.38
C SER A 446 -26.01 -11.11 17.71
N LEU A 447 -25.44 -9.94 18.02
CA LEU A 447 -24.16 -9.51 17.46
C LEU A 447 -22.99 -10.29 18.08
N LEU A 448 -23.00 -10.45 19.41
CA LEU A 448 -21.97 -11.17 20.16
C LEU A 448 -21.81 -12.62 19.68
N ASP A 449 -22.94 -13.29 19.39
CA ASP A 449 -22.94 -14.71 19.02
C ASP A 449 -22.58 -14.96 17.54
N SER A 450 -22.72 -13.95 16.67
CA SER A 450 -22.69 -14.16 15.22
C SER A 450 -21.65 -13.36 14.45
N ALA A 451 -21.12 -12.26 14.99
CA ALA A 451 -20.19 -11.38 14.27
C ALA A 451 -18.76 -11.94 14.23
N ALA A 452 -18.27 -12.44 15.36
CA ALA A 452 -16.91 -12.99 15.51
C ALA A 452 -16.80 -13.83 16.80
N GLY A 453 -15.64 -14.46 17.00
CA GLY A 453 -15.32 -15.15 18.24
C GLY A 453 -15.00 -14.20 19.42
N PRO A 454 -14.92 -14.74 20.64
CA PRO A 454 -14.67 -13.96 21.86
C PRO A 454 -13.28 -13.32 21.91
N ASP A 455 -12.35 -13.71 21.03
CA ASP A 455 -11.04 -13.06 20.86
C ASP A 455 -11.14 -11.67 20.20
N ARG A 456 -12.29 -11.38 19.57
CA ARG A 456 -12.56 -10.16 18.80
C ARG A 456 -13.70 -9.32 19.34
N LEU A 457 -14.76 -9.93 19.85
CA LEU A 457 -15.92 -9.20 20.37
C LEU A 457 -16.48 -9.92 21.60
N ARG A 458 -16.52 -9.24 22.74
CA ARG A 458 -17.13 -9.78 23.97
C ARG A 458 -17.53 -8.69 24.96
N VAL A 459 -18.25 -9.06 26.00
CA VAL A 459 -18.61 -8.16 27.10
C VAL A 459 -17.45 -8.06 28.10
N ALA A 460 -17.25 -6.87 28.66
CA ALA A 460 -16.23 -6.65 29.68
C ALA A 460 -16.51 -7.46 30.95
N GLY A 461 -15.45 -8.01 31.57
CA GLY A 461 -15.56 -8.80 32.79
C GLY A 461 -15.91 -10.28 32.59
N ASP A 462 -16.17 -10.73 31.36
CA ASP A 462 -16.38 -12.16 31.05
C ASP A 462 -15.09 -12.99 31.23
N TYR A 463 -13.91 -12.36 31.15
CA TYR A 463 -12.59 -12.99 31.27
C TYR A 463 -11.61 -12.11 32.03
N THR A 464 -10.47 -12.69 32.44
CA THR A 464 -9.45 -12.00 33.24
C THR A 464 -8.46 -11.13 32.43
N ASP A 465 -8.31 -11.36 31.13
CA ASP A 465 -7.36 -10.63 30.27
C ASP A 465 -8.04 -9.78 29.20
N ASP A 466 -8.36 -8.53 29.56
CA ASP A 466 -8.92 -7.52 28.66
C ASP A 466 -7.84 -6.66 27.99
N GLY A 467 -6.56 -6.79 28.36
CA GLY A 467 -5.46 -5.92 27.90
C GLY A 467 -5.11 -6.07 26.43
N SER A 468 -5.64 -7.11 25.78
CA SER A 468 -5.38 -7.40 24.37
C SER A 468 -6.38 -6.72 23.41
N PHE A 469 -7.41 -6.05 23.93
CA PHE A 469 -8.41 -5.32 23.15
C PHE A 469 -7.94 -3.88 22.86
N ASP A 470 -8.11 -3.46 21.60
CA ASP A 470 -7.68 -2.13 21.13
C ASP A 470 -8.83 -1.11 21.07
N THR A 471 -10.07 -1.58 21.25
CA THR A 471 -11.27 -0.77 21.13
C THR A 471 -12.23 -1.10 22.28
N VAL A 472 -12.73 -0.06 22.95
CA VAL A 472 -13.73 -0.18 24.02
C VAL A 472 -14.99 0.55 23.61
N VAL A 473 -16.13 -0.09 23.81
CA VAL A 473 -17.45 0.47 23.50
C VAL A 473 -18.23 0.65 24.79
N TYR A 474 -18.64 1.87 25.07
CA TYR A 474 -19.53 2.20 26.19
C TYR A 474 -20.93 2.49 25.66
N ASP A 475 -21.87 1.60 25.96
CA ASP A 475 -23.28 1.74 25.57
C ASP A 475 -24.13 2.13 26.77
N GLY A 476 -24.45 3.42 26.91
CA GLY A 476 -25.25 3.97 28.01
C GLY A 476 -24.58 3.95 29.40
N VAL A 477 -23.36 3.41 29.51
CA VAL A 477 -22.60 3.30 30.76
C VAL A 477 -21.52 4.38 30.84
N ARG A 478 -21.26 4.90 32.04
CA ARG A 478 -20.18 5.87 32.25
C ARG A 478 -18.80 5.22 32.07
N PRO A 479 -17.84 5.89 31.42
CA PRO A 479 -16.54 5.30 31.14
C PRO A 479 -15.74 5.02 32.43
N THR A 480 -15.19 3.83 32.53
CA THR A 480 -14.07 3.51 33.42
C THR A 480 -12.80 3.83 32.65
N THR A 481 -11.98 4.78 33.13
CA THR A 481 -10.71 5.27 32.55
C THR A 481 -10.19 4.53 31.31
N VAL A 482 -10.19 5.20 30.16
CA VAL A 482 -9.73 4.61 28.88
C VAL A 482 -8.21 4.63 28.79
N PRO A 483 -7.53 3.50 28.53
CA PRO A 483 -6.08 3.47 28.32
C PRO A 483 -5.65 4.34 27.12
N PRO A 484 -4.47 4.98 27.15
CA PRO A 484 -4.04 5.93 26.11
C PRO A 484 -3.93 5.36 24.68
N HIS A 485 -3.79 4.04 24.55
CA HIS A 485 -3.59 3.34 23.28
C HIS A 485 -4.87 2.64 22.78
N VAL A 486 -5.99 2.81 23.47
CA VAL A 486 -7.28 2.20 23.17
C VAL A 486 -8.23 3.26 22.65
N SER A 487 -8.98 2.91 21.60
CA SER A 487 -10.03 3.77 21.06
C SER A 487 -11.33 3.57 21.84
N ALA A 488 -11.93 4.65 22.36
CA ALA A 488 -13.23 4.59 23.03
C ALA A 488 -14.36 5.02 22.09
N ILE A 489 -15.41 4.21 22.00
CA ILE A 489 -16.64 4.53 21.29
C ILE A 489 -17.75 4.69 22.33
N HIS A 490 -18.31 5.90 22.44
CA HIS A 490 -19.40 6.22 23.34
C HIS A 490 -20.72 6.22 22.56
N ILE A 491 -21.66 5.38 22.98
CA ILE A 491 -22.97 5.23 22.34
C ILE A 491 -24.04 5.71 23.30
N HIS A 492 -24.81 6.71 22.88
CA HIS A 492 -25.99 7.19 23.58
C HIS A 492 -27.13 7.41 22.58
N MET A 493 -28.37 7.35 23.05
CA MET A 493 -29.52 7.59 22.16
C MET A 493 -29.65 9.07 21.79
N GLN A 494 -29.38 9.97 22.74
CA GLN A 494 -29.45 11.42 22.56
C GLN A 494 -28.05 12.04 22.74
N PRO A 495 -27.75 13.14 22.05
CA PRO A 495 -26.44 13.79 22.12
C PRO A 495 -26.04 14.22 23.54
N ASP A 496 -27.00 14.64 24.35
CA ASP A 496 -26.78 15.18 25.70
C ASP A 496 -26.20 14.16 26.69
N GLY A 497 -26.32 12.88 26.38
CA GLY A 497 -25.74 11.81 27.19
C GLY A 497 -24.27 11.54 26.89
N LEU A 498 -23.73 12.06 25.79
CA LEU A 498 -22.33 11.85 25.40
C LEU A 498 -21.37 12.66 26.29
N PRO A 499 -20.10 12.22 26.40
CA PRO A 499 -19.07 13.00 27.09
C PRO A 499 -18.95 14.43 26.55
N ALA A 500 -18.63 15.39 27.43
CA ALA A 500 -18.45 16.79 27.04
C ALA A 500 -17.17 17.04 26.22
N GLU A 501 -16.21 16.12 26.26
CA GLU A 501 -14.96 16.21 25.49
C GLU A 501 -15.25 16.15 23.98
N ARG A 502 -14.49 16.90 23.18
CA ARG A 502 -14.64 16.84 21.72
C ARG A 502 -14.09 15.51 21.20
N PRO A 503 -14.89 14.70 20.49
CA PRO A 503 -14.42 13.44 19.94
C PRO A 503 -13.55 13.69 18.70
N THR A 504 -12.80 12.66 18.31
CA THR A 504 -12.11 12.64 17.01
C THR A 504 -13.11 12.54 15.85
N VAL A 505 -14.16 11.75 16.05
CA VAL A 505 -15.26 11.55 15.09
C VAL A 505 -16.58 11.51 15.86
N SER A 506 -17.62 12.18 15.36
CA SER A 506 -18.98 12.03 15.86
C SER A 506 -19.94 11.61 14.75
N VAL A 507 -20.80 10.65 15.05
CA VAL A 507 -21.89 10.21 14.19
C VAL A 507 -23.20 10.50 14.92
N LEU A 508 -24.05 11.33 14.33
CA LEU A 508 -25.34 11.73 14.88
C LEU A 508 -26.45 11.27 13.95
N GLN A 509 -27.37 10.44 14.43
CA GLN A 509 -28.63 10.13 13.77
C GLN A 509 -29.71 11.09 14.31
N PRO A 510 -30.24 12.00 13.47
CA PRO A 510 -31.33 12.88 13.88
C PRO A 510 -32.51 12.09 14.44
N GLU A 511 -33.08 12.57 15.55
CA GLU A 511 -34.22 11.92 16.25
C GLU A 511 -33.99 10.47 16.68
N ALA A 512 -32.75 9.95 16.56
CA ALA A 512 -32.43 8.54 16.73
C ALA A 512 -33.36 7.59 15.93
N SER A 513 -33.69 7.97 14.69
CA SER A 513 -34.53 7.20 13.78
C SER A 513 -34.13 7.44 12.32
N GLY A 514 -34.62 6.58 11.42
CA GLY A 514 -34.41 6.70 9.98
C GLY A 514 -33.01 6.28 9.51
N ASP A 515 -32.70 6.57 8.26
CA ASP A 515 -31.44 6.22 7.60
C ASP A 515 -30.48 7.40 7.45
N ARG A 516 -30.88 8.62 7.81
CA ARG A 516 -30.02 9.80 7.72
C ARG A 516 -29.14 9.90 8.95
N ILE A 517 -27.85 10.15 8.72
CA ILE A 517 -26.88 10.41 9.76
C ILE A 517 -26.00 11.58 9.35
N LEU A 518 -25.44 12.24 10.35
CA LEU A 518 -24.50 13.32 10.21
C LEU A 518 -23.14 12.86 10.74
N LEU A 519 -22.16 12.78 9.85
CA LEU A 519 -20.77 12.52 10.20
C LEU A 519 -20.05 13.85 10.41
N THR A 520 -19.37 14.01 11.54
CA THR A 520 -18.42 15.10 11.77
C THR A 520 -17.06 14.53 12.16
N ALA A 521 -16.01 14.95 11.46
CA ALA A 521 -14.64 14.56 11.76
C ALA A 521 -13.69 15.74 11.48
N GLY A 522 -13.05 16.24 12.53
CA GLY A 522 -12.31 17.50 12.45
C GLY A 522 -13.21 18.67 12.02
N THR A 523 -12.86 19.32 10.91
CA THR A 523 -13.66 20.41 10.31
C THR A 523 -14.66 19.92 9.26
N VAL A 524 -14.63 18.64 8.91
CA VAL A 524 -15.47 18.06 7.87
C VAL A 524 -16.79 17.61 8.49
N ARG A 525 -17.90 18.08 7.90
CA ARG A 525 -19.27 17.70 8.26
C ARG A 525 -19.99 17.25 7.00
N VAL A 526 -20.56 16.04 7.01
CA VAL A 526 -21.19 15.42 5.85
C VAL A 526 -22.48 14.73 6.26
N ASP A 527 -23.58 15.05 5.58
CA ASP A 527 -24.82 14.30 5.66
C ASP A 527 -24.70 13.00 4.85
N LEU A 528 -25.03 11.89 5.47
CA LEU A 528 -24.96 10.57 4.87
C LEU A 528 -26.28 9.83 5.01
N THR A 529 -26.50 8.91 4.08
CA THR A 529 -27.52 7.87 4.21
C THR A 529 -26.86 6.56 4.62
N LEU A 530 -27.44 5.85 5.59
CA LEU A 530 -27.01 4.53 6.02
C LEU A 530 -27.17 3.54 4.87
N VAL A 531 -26.11 2.78 4.62
CA VAL A 531 -26.10 1.70 3.64
C VAL A 531 -26.05 0.39 4.40
N THR A 532 -26.85 -0.59 4.03
CA THR A 532 -26.83 -1.93 4.62
C THR A 532 -27.23 -2.98 3.59
N ILE A 533 -26.96 -4.25 3.87
CA ILE A 533 -27.40 -5.40 3.08
C ILE A 533 -28.16 -6.38 3.97
N ALA A 534 -29.04 -7.19 3.38
CA ALA A 534 -29.85 -8.16 4.13
C ALA A 534 -29.00 -9.09 5.01
N ALA A 535 -27.83 -9.52 4.53
CA ALA A 535 -26.90 -10.34 5.30
C ALA A 535 -26.38 -9.63 6.57
N GLU A 536 -26.11 -8.32 6.51
CA GLU A 536 -25.70 -7.52 7.68
C GLU A 536 -26.86 -7.38 8.68
N THR A 537 -28.06 -7.08 8.19
CA THR A 537 -29.30 -6.97 8.98
C THR A 537 -29.60 -8.23 9.80
N THR A 538 -29.26 -9.42 9.30
CA THR A 538 -29.40 -10.68 10.06
C THR A 538 -28.59 -10.69 11.37
N HIS A 539 -27.46 -9.99 11.41
CA HIS A 539 -26.61 -9.90 12.60
C HIS A 539 -27.04 -8.77 13.54
N ILE A 540 -27.39 -7.60 12.98
CA ILE A 540 -27.63 -6.37 13.74
C ILE A 540 -29.10 -6.12 14.12
N GLY A 541 -30.05 -6.82 13.49
CA GLY A 541 -31.48 -6.61 13.65
C GLY A 541 -32.05 -5.61 12.64
N ARG A 542 -33.19 -4.98 12.95
CA ARG A 542 -33.86 -4.01 12.06
C ARG A 542 -33.89 -2.61 12.70
N PRO A 543 -33.83 -1.53 11.89
CA PRO A 543 -33.97 -0.17 12.38
C PRO A 543 -35.39 0.09 12.89
N ARG A 544 -35.56 1.11 13.73
CA ARG A 544 -36.91 1.59 14.09
C ARG A 544 -37.53 2.32 12.90
N ILE A 545 -38.74 1.90 12.51
CA ILE A 545 -39.52 2.56 11.48
C ILE A 545 -40.02 3.89 12.05
N GLN A 546 -39.79 4.99 11.32
CA GLN A 546 -40.43 6.26 11.62
C GLN A 546 -41.90 6.15 11.21
N GLU A 547 -42.84 6.16 12.17
CA GLU A 547 -44.25 6.32 11.83
C GLU A 547 -44.41 7.69 11.16
N PRO A 548 -45.08 7.78 9.99
CA PRO A 548 -45.32 9.06 9.35
C PRO A 548 -46.13 9.93 10.31
N VAL A 549 -45.60 11.11 10.64
CA VAL A 549 -46.35 12.14 11.37
C VAL A 549 -47.62 12.41 10.57
N PRO A 550 -48.82 12.19 11.13
CA PRO A 550 -50.05 12.51 10.42
C PRO A 550 -50.02 14.01 10.09
N ALA A 551 -50.19 14.33 8.81
CA ALA A 551 -50.32 15.71 8.36
C ALA A 551 -51.46 16.36 9.15
N SER A 552 -51.13 17.42 9.89
CA SER A 552 -52.10 18.24 10.63
C SER A 552 -52.63 19.37 9.77
#